data_AF-A0A0C1Y9V8-F1
#
_entry.id   AF-A0A0C1Y9V8-F1
#
_cell.length_a   1.000
_cell.length_b   1.000
_cell.length_c   1.000
_cell.angle_alpha   90.00
_cell.angle_beta   90.00
_cell.angle_gamma   90.00
#
_symmetry.space_group_name_H-M   'P 1'
#
loop_
_entity.id
_entity.type
_entity.pdbx_description
1 polymer ?
#
loop_
_entity_poly.entity_id
_entity_poly.type
_entity_poly.pdbx_seq_one_letter_code
_entity_poly.pdbx_strand_id
1 'polypeptide(L)'
;MTSSPDVLQAAKAIRPYLADLLERPDANAMGDRLELALNAATDTATQQAEIRQVLSIAEPTREWLRLYLEEQKPAAEILSIIRTYHPLPGKAGVVASPRYRCPVASCHQTWYRREIGAEVPNCPIHGIQMVRESKA
;
A
#
# COMPACT_ATOMS: atom_id res chain seq x y z
N MET A 1 19.67 10.12 -19.16
CA MET A 1 19.24 10.74 -17.90
C MET A 1 17.71 10.74 -17.89
N THR A 2 17.09 9.68 -17.39
CA THR A 2 15.63 9.61 -17.24
C THR A 2 15.25 10.47 -16.05
N SER A 3 14.60 11.61 -16.30
CA SER A 3 14.01 12.43 -15.24
C SER A 3 13.06 11.55 -14.43
N SER A 4 13.16 11.59 -13.10
CA SER A 4 12.18 10.94 -12.23
C SER A 4 10.79 11.44 -12.63
N PRO A 5 9.79 10.56 -12.81
CA PRO A 5 8.44 10.99 -13.09
C PRO A 5 7.94 11.87 -11.95
N ASP A 6 7.39 13.03 -12.30
CA ASP A 6 6.81 13.97 -11.35
C ASP A 6 5.28 13.91 -11.36
N VAL A 7 4.66 14.57 -10.38
CA VAL A 7 3.20 14.60 -10.21
C VAL A 7 2.51 15.22 -11.42
N LEU A 8 3.12 16.21 -12.07
CA LEU A 8 2.55 16.89 -13.22
C LEU A 8 2.47 15.95 -14.43
N GLN A 9 3.50 15.14 -14.65
CA GLN A 9 3.51 14.10 -15.66
C GLN A 9 2.47 13.02 -15.35
N ALA A 10 2.36 12.57 -14.10
CA ALA A 10 1.35 11.61 -13.68
C ALA A 10 -0.08 12.12 -13.94
N ALA A 11 -0.34 13.39 -13.63
CA ALA A 11 -1.61 14.04 -13.86
C ALA A 11 -1.93 14.21 -15.34
N LYS A 12 -0.95 14.51 -16.19
CA LYS A 12 -1.16 14.54 -17.65
C LYS A 12 -1.42 13.13 -18.19
N ALA A 13 -0.72 12.13 -17.67
CA ALA A 13 -0.82 10.74 -18.12
C ALA A 13 -2.16 10.07 -17.76
N ILE A 14 -2.78 10.42 -16.62
CA ILE A 14 -4.05 9.81 -16.18
C ILE A 14 -5.27 10.30 -16.96
N ARG A 15 -5.25 11.53 -17.50
CA ARG A 15 -6.40 12.18 -18.17
C ARG A 15 -7.17 11.28 -19.15
N PRO A 16 -6.53 10.62 -20.14
CA PRO A 16 -7.26 9.79 -21.09
C PRO A 16 -7.92 8.54 -20.46
N TYR A 17 -7.50 8.15 -19.26
CA TYR A 17 -7.97 6.94 -18.58
C TYR A 17 -8.99 7.21 -17.47
N LEU A 18 -9.32 8.49 -17.18
CA LEU A 18 -10.27 8.83 -16.10
C LEU A 18 -11.65 8.18 -16.31
N ALA A 19 -12.12 8.10 -17.55
CA ALA A 19 -13.39 7.46 -17.89
C ALA A 19 -13.36 5.92 -17.75
N ASP A 20 -12.18 5.32 -17.74
CA ASP A 20 -12.00 3.88 -17.51
C ASP A 20 -11.77 3.53 -16.03
N LEU A 21 -11.28 4.49 -15.25
CA LEU A 21 -10.96 4.35 -13.83
C LEU A 21 -12.12 4.71 -12.90
N LEU A 22 -13.00 5.61 -13.33
CA LEU A 22 -14.11 6.13 -12.53
C LEU A 22 -15.42 6.02 -13.32
N GLU A 23 -16.53 5.81 -12.60
CA GLU A 23 -17.86 5.89 -13.19
C GLU A 23 -18.23 7.35 -13.50
N ARG A 24 -19.16 7.55 -14.45
CA ARG A 24 -19.78 8.87 -14.65
C ARG A 24 -20.84 9.07 -13.56
N PRO A 25 -20.94 10.25 -12.91
CA PRO A 25 -20.37 11.54 -13.31
C PRO A 25 -18.97 11.88 -12.75
N ASP A 26 -18.43 11.06 -11.86
CA ASP A 26 -17.20 11.36 -11.11
C ASP A 26 -15.97 11.51 -12.01
N ALA A 27 -15.88 10.74 -13.10
CA ALA A 27 -14.81 10.88 -14.09
C ALA A 27 -14.73 12.31 -14.68
N ASN A 28 -15.88 12.93 -14.97
CA ASN A 28 -15.95 14.28 -15.54
C ASN A 28 -15.55 15.31 -14.49
N ALA A 29 -16.13 15.22 -13.29
CA ALA A 29 -15.82 16.13 -12.20
C ALA A 29 -14.33 16.06 -11.79
N MET A 30 -13.72 14.87 -11.83
CA MET A 30 -12.29 14.68 -11.63
C MET A 30 -11.48 15.33 -12.75
N GLY A 31 -11.87 15.13 -14.01
CA GLY A 31 -11.23 15.75 -15.17
C GLY A 31 -11.19 17.28 -15.07
N ASP A 32 -12.33 17.89 -14.74
CA ASP A 32 -12.46 19.35 -14.60
C ASP A 32 -11.58 19.90 -13.46
N ARG A 33 -11.58 19.23 -12.30
CA ARG A 33 -10.73 19.61 -11.15
C ARG A 33 -9.25 19.49 -11.47
N LEU A 34 -8.86 18.43 -12.18
CA LEU A 34 -7.48 18.19 -12.56
C LEU A 34 -7.01 19.23 -13.58
N GLU A 35 -7.87 19.60 -14.53
CA GLU A 35 -7.58 20.65 -15.50
C GLU A 35 -7.43 22.02 -14.84
N LEU A 36 -8.29 22.35 -13.88
CA LEU A 36 -8.17 23.57 -13.09
C LEU A 36 -6.84 23.62 -12.31
N ALA A 37 -6.45 22.52 -11.65
CA ALA A 37 -5.17 22.44 -10.92
C ALA A 37 -3.94 22.50 -11.86
N LEU A 38 -4.01 21.87 -13.04
CA LEU A 38 -2.94 21.92 -14.04
C LEU A 38 -2.73 23.31 -14.67
N ASN A 39 -3.79 24.13 -14.72
CA ASN A 39 -3.76 25.47 -15.30
C ASN A 39 -3.61 26.58 -14.23
N ALA A 40 -3.58 26.24 -12.95
CA ALA A 40 -3.44 27.20 -11.87
C ALA A 40 -2.09 27.93 -11.96
N ALA A 41 -2.11 29.26 -11.87
CA ALA A 41 -0.92 30.11 -11.89
C ALA A 41 -0.29 30.19 -10.49
N THR A 42 0.19 29.05 -9.98
CA THR A 42 0.87 28.94 -8.67
C THR A 42 2.33 28.54 -8.85
N ASP A 43 3.11 28.55 -7.77
CA ASP A 43 4.41 27.88 -7.79
C ASP A 43 4.25 26.36 -7.97
N THR A 44 5.30 25.71 -8.48
CA THR A 44 5.29 24.29 -8.81
C THR A 44 5.04 23.38 -7.60
N ALA A 45 5.51 23.74 -6.41
CA ALA A 45 5.33 22.90 -5.23
C ALA A 45 3.86 22.90 -4.76
N THR A 46 3.24 24.08 -4.71
CA THR A 46 1.81 24.22 -4.43
C THR A 46 0.96 23.51 -5.49
N GLN A 47 1.30 23.70 -6.77
CA GLN A 47 0.57 23.06 -7.86
C GLN A 47 0.60 21.52 -7.76
N GLN A 48 1.78 20.95 -7.47
CA GLN A 48 1.90 19.51 -7.29
C GLN A 48 1.13 19.01 -6.06
N ALA A 49 1.10 19.78 -4.95
CA ALA A 49 0.33 19.42 -3.77
C ALA A 49 -1.18 19.39 -4.06
N GLU A 50 -1.70 20.39 -4.78
CA GLU A 50 -3.12 20.44 -5.19
C GLU A 50 -3.48 19.27 -6.09
N ILE A 51 -2.64 18.96 -7.08
CA ILE A 51 -2.86 17.81 -7.98
C ILE A 51 -2.87 16.49 -7.20
N ARG A 52 -1.93 16.29 -6.26
CA ARG A 52 -1.94 15.11 -5.38
C ARG A 52 -3.23 15.02 -4.59
N GLN A 53 -3.71 16.15 -4.06
CA GLN A 53 -4.95 16.20 -3.29
C GLN A 53 -6.15 15.80 -4.16
N VAL A 54 -6.27 16.35 -5.38
CA VAL A 54 -7.35 16.01 -6.32
C VAL A 54 -7.34 14.51 -6.65
N LEU A 55 -6.18 13.96 -7.02
CA LEU A 55 -6.06 12.54 -7.36
C LEU A 55 -6.25 11.60 -6.16
N SER A 56 -6.08 12.10 -4.93
CA SER A 56 -6.29 11.30 -3.71
C SER A 56 -7.76 11.19 -3.28
N ILE A 57 -8.67 11.91 -3.95
CA ILE A 57 -10.11 11.89 -3.64
C ILE A 57 -10.73 10.52 -3.91
N ALA A 58 -10.32 9.85 -4.99
CA ALA A 58 -10.82 8.54 -5.37
C ALA A 58 -9.73 7.47 -5.27
N GLU A 59 -10.10 6.28 -4.81
CA GLU A 59 -9.16 5.16 -4.64
C GLU A 59 -8.43 4.79 -5.94
N PRO A 60 -9.11 4.65 -7.11
CA PRO A 60 -8.44 4.27 -8.35
C PRO A 60 -7.41 5.31 -8.81
N THR A 61 -7.68 6.60 -8.63
CA THR A 61 -6.77 7.68 -9.01
C THR A 61 -5.61 7.83 -8.03
N ARG A 62 -5.81 7.47 -6.76
CA ARG A 62 -4.73 7.42 -5.76
C ARG A 62 -3.78 6.26 -6.05
N GLU A 63 -4.31 5.08 -6.33
CA GLU A 63 -3.50 3.92 -6.67
C GLU A 63 -2.75 4.13 -7.99
N TRP A 64 -3.38 4.79 -8.97
CA TRP A 64 -2.69 5.24 -10.19
C TRP A 64 -1.46 6.08 -9.87
N LEU A 65 -1.60 7.08 -9.00
CA LEU A 65 -0.51 7.98 -8.63
C LEU A 65 0.64 7.22 -7.97
N ARG A 66 0.31 6.25 -7.10
CA ARG A 66 1.29 5.36 -6.44
C ARG A 66 2.05 4.52 -7.47
N LEU A 67 1.33 3.82 -8.36
CA LEU A 67 1.93 2.97 -9.40
C LEU A 67 2.78 3.77 -10.41
N TYR A 68 2.37 5.00 -10.73
CA TYR A 68 3.11 5.85 -11.66
C TYR A 68 4.38 6.44 -11.05
N LEU A 69 4.34 6.88 -9.78
CA LEU A 69 5.48 7.55 -9.15
C LEU A 69 6.46 6.59 -8.46
N GLU A 70 5.94 5.61 -7.73
CA GLU A 70 6.76 4.70 -6.92
C GLU A 70 7.26 3.52 -7.75
N GLU A 71 6.37 2.92 -8.54
CA GLU A 71 6.69 1.75 -9.35
C GLU A 71 7.08 2.09 -10.80
N GLN A 72 6.97 3.38 -11.20
CA GLN A 72 7.34 3.90 -12.52
C GLN A 72 6.71 3.11 -13.68
N LYS A 73 5.50 2.58 -13.47
CA LYS A 73 4.82 1.76 -14.46
C LYS A 73 4.28 2.61 -15.63
N PRO A 74 4.29 2.10 -16.87
CA PRO A 74 3.65 2.77 -17.99
C PRO A 74 2.15 2.95 -17.76
N ALA A 75 1.60 4.10 -18.17
CA ALA A 75 0.19 4.45 -17.98
C ALA A 75 -0.79 3.36 -18.46
N ALA A 76 -0.53 2.74 -19.62
CA ALA A 76 -1.37 1.67 -20.15
C ALA A 76 -1.35 0.40 -19.28
N GLU A 77 -0.22 0.07 -18.65
CA GLU A 77 -0.10 -1.08 -17.75
C GLU A 77 -0.82 -0.82 -16.43
N ILE A 78 -0.73 0.39 -15.89
CA ILE A 78 -1.41 0.81 -14.65
C ILE A 78 -2.92 0.59 -14.75
N LEU A 79 -3.54 0.96 -15.89
CA LEU A 79 -4.97 0.74 -16.10
C LEU A 79 -5.35 -0.73 -15.97
N SER A 80 -4.55 -1.63 -16.56
CA SER A 80 -4.77 -3.07 -16.48
C SER A 80 -4.66 -3.57 -15.04
N ILE A 81 -3.68 -3.08 -14.27
CA ILE A 81 -3.46 -3.48 -12.88
C ILE A 81 -4.64 -3.06 -12.02
N ILE A 82 -5.07 -1.80 -12.11
CA ILE A 82 -6.17 -1.27 -11.28
C ILE A 82 -7.48 -1.96 -11.60
N ARG A 83 -7.78 -2.25 -12.88
CA ARG A 83 -8.99 -2.98 -13.27
C ARG A 83 -9.01 -4.44 -12.82
N THR A 84 -7.83 -5.08 -12.76
CA THR A 84 -7.71 -6.48 -12.36
C THR A 84 -7.65 -6.64 -10.85
N TYR A 85 -7.17 -5.62 -10.13
CA TYR A 85 -6.97 -5.66 -8.70
C TYR A 85 -8.24 -5.27 -7.93
N HIS A 86 -8.91 -6.27 -7.36
CA HIS A 86 -9.85 -6.07 -6.26
C HIS A 86 -9.13 -6.47 -4.97
N PRO A 87 -8.74 -5.51 -4.09
CA PRO A 87 -8.21 -5.88 -2.79
C PRO A 87 -9.26 -6.70 -2.06
N LEU A 88 -8.89 -7.91 -1.64
CA LEU A 88 -9.76 -8.73 -0.82
C LEU A 88 -10.11 -7.94 0.45
N PRO A 89 -11.39 -7.88 0.86
CA PRO A 89 -11.77 -7.17 2.07
C PRO A 89 -11.07 -7.80 3.27
N GLY A 90 -10.09 -7.09 3.81
CA GLY A 90 -9.29 -7.49 4.96
C GLY A 90 -8.36 -6.36 5.39
N LYS A 91 -8.35 -6.05 6.69
CA LYS A 91 -7.33 -5.14 7.24
C LYS A 91 -5.99 -5.85 7.16
N ALA A 92 -5.02 -5.28 6.44
CA ALA A 92 -3.63 -5.71 6.49
C ALA A 92 -3.08 -5.46 7.90
N GLY A 93 -3.21 -6.47 8.77
CA GLY A 93 -2.63 -6.47 10.10
C GLY A 93 -1.31 -7.22 10.08
N VAL A 94 -0.27 -6.66 10.68
CA VAL A 94 0.97 -7.40 10.93
C VAL A 94 0.64 -8.53 11.91
N VAL A 95 0.60 -9.77 11.41
CA VAL A 95 0.43 -10.94 12.27
C VAL A 95 1.74 -11.20 12.98
N ALA A 96 1.85 -10.76 14.23
CA ALA A 96 2.98 -11.13 15.08
C ALA A 96 2.94 -12.65 15.30
N SER A 97 3.94 -13.35 14.76
CA SER A 97 4.14 -14.78 15.03
C SER A 97 4.28 -14.99 16.55
N PRO A 98 3.41 -15.80 17.20
CA PRO A 98 3.55 -16.09 18.61
C PRO A 98 4.92 -16.67 18.93
N ARG A 99 5.64 -16.03 19.87
CA ARG A 99 6.93 -16.47 20.40
C ARG A 99 6.71 -17.28 21.66
N TYR A 100 7.50 -18.32 21.85
CA TYR A 100 7.49 -19.22 23.01
C TYR A 100 8.88 -19.26 23.63
N ARG A 101 8.95 -19.42 24.96
CA ARG A 101 10.21 -19.53 25.71
C ARG A 101 10.17 -20.66 26.72
N CYS A 102 11.35 -21.14 27.12
CA CYS A 102 11.44 -22.08 28.23
C CYS A 102 10.96 -21.40 29.54
N PRO A 103 10.18 -22.08 30.40
CA PRO A 103 9.75 -21.53 31.69
C PRO A 103 10.87 -21.47 32.74
N VAL A 104 12.01 -22.15 32.52
CA VAL A 104 13.15 -22.14 33.44
C VAL A 104 13.90 -20.80 33.31
N ALA A 105 13.99 -20.03 34.41
CA ALA A 105 14.52 -18.66 34.39
C ALA A 105 15.96 -18.52 33.88
N SER A 106 16.80 -19.54 34.06
CA SER A 106 18.18 -19.57 33.55
C SER A 106 18.29 -20.00 32.08
N CYS A 107 17.18 -20.35 31.44
CA CYS A 107 17.16 -20.92 30.09
C CYS A 107 16.56 -19.94 29.07
N HIS A 108 17.37 -19.47 28.13
CA HIS A 108 16.99 -18.47 27.13
C HIS A 108 16.48 -19.08 25.80
N GLN A 109 16.23 -20.38 25.76
CA GLN A 109 15.74 -21.05 24.55
C GLN A 109 14.36 -20.51 24.14
N THR A 110 14.23 -20.16 22.87
CA THR A 110 13.03 -19.57 22.27
C THR A 110 12.63 -20.31 21.01
N TRP A 111 11.33 -20.31 20.72
CA TRP A 111 10.77 -20.92 19.52
C TRP A 111 9.65 -20.05 18.95
N TYR A 112 9.55 -20.01 17.63
CA TYR A 112 8.53 -19.26 16.90
C TYR A 112 7.61 -20.24 16.19
N ARG A 113 6.30 -20.05 16.37
CA ARG A 113 5.30 -20.88 15.69
C ARG A 113 5.23 -20.50 14.21
N ARG A 114 5.74 -21.37 13.34
CA ARG A 114 5.74 -21.16 11.87
C ARG A 114 4.41 -21.49 11.20
N GLU A 115 3.64 -22.42 11.77
CA GLU A 115 2.39 -22.93 11.20
C GLU A 115 1.25 -22.88 12.22
N ILE A 116 0.03 -22.59 11.76
CA ILE A 116 -1.17 -22.59 12.61
C ILE A 116 -1.49 -24.04 12.95
N GLY A 117 -1.54 -24.36 14.25
CA GLY A 117 -1.81 -25.72 14.74
C GLY A 117 -0.58 -26.54 15.12
N ALA A 118 0.64 -26.07 14.79
CA ALA A 118 1.86 -26.75 15.21
C ALA A 118 1.92 -26.87 16.75
N GLU A 119 2.15 -28.10 17.22
CA GLU A 119 2.36 -28.39 18.63
C GLU A 119 3.58 -27.63 19.15
N VAL A 120 3.45 -27.09 20.36
CA VAL A 120 4.53 -26.33 20.97
C VAL A 120 5.59 -27.32 21.48
N PRO A 121 6.84 -27.23 21.02
CA PRO A 121 7.87 -28.21 21.37
C PRO A 121 8.32 -28.08 22.82
N ASN A 122 8.97 -29.15 23.29
CA ASN A 122 9.71 -29.13 24.54
C ASN A 122 11.05 -28.41 24.36
N CYS A 123 11.52 -27.76 25.43
CA CYS A 123 12.84 -27.16 25.47
C CYS A 123 13.92 -28.25 25.31
N PRO A 124 14.88 -28.10 24.38
CA PRO A 124 15.90 -29.13 24.12
C PRO A 124 16.85 -29.36 25.29
N ILE A 125 16.90 -28.43 26.26
CA ILE A 125 17.78 -28.51 27.43
C ILE A 125 17.08 -29.19 28.62
N HIS A 126 15.80 -28.87 28.85
CA HIS A 126 15.09 -29.26 30.07
C HIS A 126 13.96 -30.27 29.84
N GLY A 127 13.60 -30.54 28.58
CA GLY A 127 12.51 -31.45 28.23
C GLY A 127 11.10 -30.96 28.58
N ILE A 128 10.96 -29.72 29.07
CA ILE A 128 9.68 -29.11 29.48
C ILE A 128 9.06 -28.34 28.32
N GLN A 129 7.73 -28.42 28.16
CA GLN A 129 7.00 -27.68 27.13
C GLN A 129 7.22 -26.17 27.23
N MET A 130 7.53 -25.54 26.09
CA MET A 130 7.74 -24.09 26.05
C MET A 130 6.41 -23.35 26.26
N VAL A 131 6.47 -22.18 26.92
CA VAL A 131 5.30 -21.35 27.23
C VAL A 131 5.26 -20.10 26.36
N ARG A 132 4.05 -19.64 26.02
CA ARG A 132 3.88 -18.45 25.19
C ARG A 132 4.45 -17.23 25.90
N GLU A 133 5.27 -16.47 25.19
CA GLU A 133 5.77 -15.19 25.67
C GLU A 133 4.69 -14.13 25.46
N SER A 134 4.05 -13.73 26.56
CA SER A 134 3.13 -12.59 26.58
C SER A 134 3.96 -11.31 26.50
N LYS A 135 3.56 -10.38 25.63
CA LYS A 135 4.01 -8.98 25.74
C LYS A 135 3.33 -8.41 26.99
N ALA A 136 4.10 -7.94 27.97
CA ALA A 136 3.61 -6.99 28.97
C ALA A 136 3.42 -5.62 28.29
#